data_AF-A0A8J6Z6J5-F1
#
_entry.id   AF-A0A8J6Z6J5-F1
#
_cell.length_a   1.000
_cell.length_b   1.000
_cell.length_c   1.000
_cell.angle_alpha   90.00
_cell.angle_beta   90.00
_cell.angle_gamma   90.00
#
_symmetry.space_group_name_H-M   'P 1'
#
loop_
_entity.id
_entity.type
_entity.pdbx_description
1 polymer ?
#
loop_
_entity_poly.entity_id
_entity_poly.type
_entity_poly.pdbx_seq_one_letter_code
_entity_poly.pdbx_strand_id
1 'polypeptide(L)' 'MSVEAKVGAFTVGGLMLLGGATAGLGDFHFGPSNDYTIYAGFKQVVGLQPQSDVRLSGVLVGKVT' A
#
# COMPACT_ATOMS: atom_id res chain seq x y z
N MET A 1 37.70 5.39 -13.78
CA MET A 1 36.69 5.55 -12.71
C MET A 1 37.20 4.85 -11.46
N SER A 2 37.33 5.58 -10.36
CA SER A 2 37.70 5.00 -9.06
C SER A 2 36.67 3.95 -8.62
N VAL A 3 37.09 2.92 -7.89
CA VAL A 3 36.22 1.82 -7.46
C VAL A 3 35.06 2.36 -6.61
N GLU A 4 35.33 3.36 -5.78
CA GLU A 4 34.37 4.08 -4.94
C GLU A 4 33.26 4.73 -5.76
N ALA A 5 33.59 5.35 -6.90
CA ALA A 5 32.60 5.96 -7.78
C ALA A 5 31.70 4.91 -8.46
N LYS A 6 32.23 3.73 -8.74
CA LYS A 6 31.46 2.62 -9.33
C LYS A 6 30.47 2.02 -8.33
N VAL A 7 30.90 1.84 -7.09
CA VAL A 7 30.04 1.38 -6.00
C VAL A 7 28.95 2.42 -5.71
N GLY A 8 29.31 3.70 -5.66
CA GLY A 8 28.34 4.79 -5.50
C GLY A 8 27.27 4.81 -6.59
N ALA A 9 27.67 4.67 -7.86
CA ALA A 9 26.72 4.61 -8.98
C ALA A 9 25.79 3.39 -8.89
N PHE A 10 26.30 2.22 -8.47
CA PHE A 10 25.49 1.03 -8.27
C PHE A 10 24.46 1.21 -7.15
N THR A 11 24.86 1.77 -6.01
CA THR A 11 23.96 2.02 -4.89
C THR A 11 22.84 2.99 -5.26
N VAL A 12 23.17 4.08 -5.97
CA VAL A 12 22.15 5.05 -6.43
C VAL A 12 21.20 4.39 -7.43
N GLY A 13 21.71 3.61 -8.38
CA GLY A 13 20.87 2.85 -9.31
C GLY A 13 19.95 1.85 -8.61
N GLY A 14 20.46 1.13 -7.60
CA GLY A 14 19.68 0.21 -6.78
C GLY A 14 18.56 0.89 -6.00
N LEU A 15 18.84 2.05 -5.41
CA LEU A 15 17.82 2.85 -4.71
C LEU A 15 16.75 3.38 -5.66
N MET A 16 17.12 3.80 -6.87
CA MET A 16 16.14 4.23 -7.87
C MET A 16 15.21 3.08 -8.29
N LEU A 17 15.77 1.90 -8.54
CA LEU A 17 14.98 0.72 -8.89
C LEU A 17 14.08 0.29 -7.74
N LEU A 18 14.58 0.30 -6.51
CA LEU A 18 13.79 -0.02 -5.33
C LEU A 18 12.64 0.98 -5.15
N GLY A 19 12.94 2.29 -5.23
CA GLY A 19 11.94 3.35 -5.13
C GLY A 19 10.85 3.23 -6.19
N GLY A 20 11.26 2.97 -7.45
CA GLY A 20 10.34 2.73 -8.55
C GLY A 20 9.45 1.51 -8.34
N ALA A 21 10.02 0.39 -7.88
CA ALA A 21 9.26 -0.82 -7.58
C ALA A 21 8.27 -0.60 -6.43
N THR A 22 8.69 0.07 -5.34
CA THR A 22 7.79 0.36 -4.21
C THR A 22 6.64 1.27 -4.61
N ALA A 23 6.88 2.26 -5.47
CA ALA A 23 5.84 3.16 -5.96
C ALA A 23 4.90 2.50 -6.98
N GLY A 24 5.39 1.57 -7.80
CA GLY A 24 4.59 0.90 -8.83
C GLY A 24 3.80 -0.32 -8.36
N LEU A 25 4.29 -1.03 -7.33
CA LEU A 25 3.65 -2.24 -6.79
C LEU A 25 2.91 -1.99 -5.47
N GLY A 26 3.28 -0.95 -4.74
CA GLY A 26 2.58 -0.60 -3.50
C GLY A 26 1.31 0.17 -3.78
N ASP A 27 0.28 -0.07 -2.97
CA ASP A 27 -0.98 0.70 -2.94
C ASP A 27 -0.76 2.05 -2.23
N PHE A 28 0.34 2.75 -2.59
CA PHE A 28 0.73 4.00 -1.97
C PHE A 28 -0.11 5.15 -2.53
N HIS A 29 -1.17 5.48 -1.81
CA HIS A 29 -1.94 6.68 -2.06
C HIS A 29 -1.19 7.90 -1.49
N PHE A 30 -0.40 8.57 -2.32
CA PHE A 30 0.27 9.83 -1.98
C PHE A 30 -0.74 11.00 -2.07
N GLY A 31 -1.60 11.15 -1.07
CA GLY A 31 -2.53 12.27 -0.97
C GLY A 31 -3.42 12.18 0.27
N PRO A 32 -4.05 13.30 0.71
CA PRO A 32 -5.08 13.23 1.75
C PRO A 32 -6.28 12.45 1.20
N SER A 33 -6.53 11.26 1.74
CA SER A 33 -7.72 10.50 1.40
C SER A 33 -8.93 11.08 2.14
N ASN A 34 -10.06 11.23 1.44
CA ASN A 34 -11.34 11.64 2.04
C ASN A 34 -12.06 10.41 2.62
N ASP A 35 -11.30 9.54 3.28
CA ASP A 35 -11.82 8.33 3.86
C ASP A 35 -12.49 8.65 5.20
N TYR A 36 -13.53 7.90 5.53
CA TYR A 36 -14.23 8.05 6.80
C TYR A 36 -14.54 6.68 7.40
N THR A 37 -14.42 6.58 8.73
CA THR A 37 -14.68 5.34 9.45
C THR A 37 -16.16 5.21 9.78
N ILE A 38 -16.75 4.07 9.46
CA ILE A 38 -18.14 3.73 9.79
C ILE A 38 -18.13 2.61 10.82
N TYR A 39 -18.97 2.72 11.84
CA TYR A 39 -19.19 1.65 12.82
C TYR A 39 -20.51 0.95 12.55
N ALA A 40 -20.46 -0.38 12.51
CA ALA A 40 -21.64 -1.22 12.33
C ALA A 40 -21.62 -2.36 13.35
N GLY A 41 -22.77 -2.61 13.98
CA GLY A 41 -22.96 -3.71 14.92
C GLY A 41 -23.53 -4.93 14.21
N PHE A 42 -22.89 -6.09 14.38
CA PHE A 42 -23.38 -7.37 13.86
C PHE A 42 -23.55 -8.35 15.02
N LYS A 43 -24.56 -9.24 14.91
CA LYS A 43 -24.77 -10.31 15.90
C LYS A 43 -23.68 -11.39 15.84
N GLN A 44 -23.03 -11.55 14.69
CA GLN A 44 -21.98 -12.53 14.44
C GLN A 44 -21.04 -12.04 13.34
N VAL A 45 -19.73 -12.22 13.52
CA VAL A 45 -18.67 -11.80 12.58
C VAL A 45 -17.63 -12.92 12.34
N VAL A 46 -18.08 -14.17 12.33
CA VAL A 46 -17.19 -15.34 12.20
C VAL A 46 -16.38 -15.25 10.91
N GLY A 47 -15.06 -15.34 11.02
CA GLY A 47 -14.14 -15.30 9.88
C GLY A 47 -13.87 -13.91 9.31
N LEU A 48 -14.38 -12.83 9.93
CA LEU A 48 -13.96 -11.48 9.58
C LEU A 48 -12.55 -11.22 10.10
N GLN A 49 -11.61 -10.94 9.19
CA GLN A 49 -10.26 -10.50 9.57
C GLN A 49 -10.10 -8.99 9.38
N PRO A 50 -9.20 -8.35 10.14
CA PRO A 50 -8.70 -7.02 9.79
C PRO A 50 -8.23 -7.00 8.32
N GLN A 51 -8.39 -5.86 7.65
CA GLN A 51 -8.05 -5.65 6.23
C GLN A 51 -8.94 -6.38 5.21
N SER A 52 -10.05 -6.98 5.66
CA SER A 52 -11.06 -7.55 4.75
C SER A 52 -11.66 -6.47 3.85
N ASP A 53 -11.86 -6.81 2.58
CA ASP A 53 -12.45 -5.90 1.59
C ASP A 53 -13.93 -5.62 1.89
N VAL A 54 -14.29 -4.33 1.92
CA VAL A 54 -15.69 -3.89 1.94
C VAL A 54 -16.12 -3.64 0.50
N ARG A 55 -17.21 -4.28 0.09
CA ARG A 55 -17.75 -4.15 -1.28
C ARG A 55 -19.18 -3.65 -1.28
N LEU A 56 -19.46 -2.67 -2.13
CA LEU A 56 -20.81 -2.20 -2.42
C LEU A 56 -21.19 -2.67 -3.82
N SER A 57 -22.21 -3.53 -3.91
CA SER A 57 -22.66 -4.11 -5.19
C SER A 57 -21.53 -4.78 -6.00
N GLY A 58 -20.56 -5.39 -5.30
CA GLY A 58 -19.40 -6.05 -5.91
C GLY A 58 -18.19 -5.14 -6.16
N VAL A 59 -18.33 -3.82 -6.03
CA VAL A 59 -17.24 -2.85 -6.20
C VAL A 59 -16.51 -2.67 -4.87
N LEU A 60 -15.17 -2.74 -4.88
CA LEU A 60 -14.34 -2.44 -3.70
C LEU A 60 -14.48 -0.97 -3.32
N VAL A 61 -14.90 -0.71 -2.08
CA VAL A 61 -15.12 0.65 -1.56
C VAL A 61 -14.33 0.97 -0.30
N GLY A 62 -13.62 -0.01 0.27
CA GLY A 62 -12.79 0.22 1.44
C GLY A 62 -12.34 -1.08 2.10
N LYS A 63 -11.81 -0.95 3.32
CA LYS A 63 -11.32 -2.08 4.12
C LYS A 63 -11.83 -1.98 5.55
N VAL A 64 -11.94 -3.14 6.20
CA VAL A 64 -12.20 -3.24 7.64
C VAL A 64 -10.91 -2.96 8.40
N THR A 65 -10.98 -2.08 9.40
CA THR A 65 -9.85 -1.72 10.27
C THR A 65 -10.01 -2.32 11.65
#